data_AF-A0A960WQT1-F1
#
_entry.id   AF-A0A960WQT1-F1
#
_cell.length_a   1.000
_cell.length_b   1.000
_cell.length_c   1.000
_cell.angle_alpha   90.00
_cell.angle_beta   90.00
_cell.angle_gamma   90.00
#
_symmetry.space_group_name_H-M   'P 1'
#
loop_
_entity.id
_entity.type
_entity.pdbx_description
1 polymer ?
#
loop_
_entity_poly.entity_id
_entity_poly.type
_entity_poly.pdbx_seq_one_letter_code
_entity_poly.pdbx_strand_id
1 'polypeptide(L)'
;MIAIPLEGRREVFVGPEGRRTAIDYALALRHLAEIIHPGAERIVLVQDNLNTHGVASLYEAFPPEEARRLASRFEVHYTPKHGSWLNIAEIEISVLTRACLSRRIPSPEFFRAEISAYLARKNTDPSPTRWRFTCVDARIKLASLYPQIKG
;
A
#
# COMPACT_ATOMS: atom_id res chain seq x y z
N MET A 1 -1.70 5.52 -0.97
CA MET A 1 -0.76 5.52 0.17
C MET A 1 -0.02 4.21 0.15
N ILE A 2 1.30 4.25 0.32
CA ILE A 2 2.19 3.11 0.43
C ILE A 2 3.00 3.33 1.71
N ALA A 3 2.86 2.42 2.67
CA ALA A 3 3.71 2.42 3.86
C ALA A 3 4.92 1.52 3.59
N ILE A 4 6.12 1.98 3.93
CA ILE A 4 7.37 1.21 3.82
C ILE A 4 7.87 1.00 5.26
N PRO A 5 7.23 0.08 6.01
CA PRO A 5 7.30 0.07 7.46
C PRO A 5 8.70 -0.17 8.01
N LEU A 6 9.50 -1.03 7.35
CA LEU A 6 10.86 -1.35 7.78
C LEU A 6 11.82 -0.18 7.58
N GLU A 7 11.58 0.65 6.56
CA GLU A 7 12.36 1.87 6.32
C GLU A 7 11.83 3.07 7.10
N GLY A 8 10.66 2.95 7.75
CA GLY A 8 10.02 4.09 8.41
C GLY A 8 9.55 5.18 7.45
N ARG A 9 9.46 4.87 6.16
CA ARG A 9 9.09 5.80 5.09
C ARG A 9 7.65 5.54 4.63
N ARG A 10 7.10 6.53 3.94
CA ARG A 10 5.81 6.41 3.27
C ARG A 10 5.84 7.17 1.96
N GLU A 11 4.98 6.76 1.04
CA GLU A 11 4.83 7.32 -0.29
C GLU A 11 3.35 7.46 -0.63
N VAL A 12 3.01 8.43 -1.46
CA VAL A 12 1.66 8.58 -1.99
C VAL A 12 1.75 8.68 -3.49
N PHE A 13 1.44 7.57 -4.16
CA PHE A 13 1.19 7.57 -5.59
C PHE A 13 -0.13 8.31 -5.89
N VAL A 14 -0.06 9.33 -6.75
CA VAL A 14 -1.23 10.07 -7.23
C VAL A 14 -1.32 9.85 -8.74
N GLY A 15 -2.31 9.04 -9.14
CA GLY A 15 -2.55 8.68 -10.54
C GLY A 15 -2.77 9.90 -11.45
N PRO A 16 -2.59 9.73 -12.77
CA PRO A 16 -2.71 10.81 -13.74
C PRO A 16 -4.12 11.40 -13.76
N GLU A 17 -5.15 10.54 -13.71
CA GLU A 17 -6.56 10.95 -13.72
C GLU A 17 -7.18 11.09 -12.32
N GLY A 18 -6.41 10.80 -11.26
CA GLY A 18 -6.91 10.86 -9.88
C GLY A 18 -8.04 9.87 -9.58
N ARG A 19 -8.12 8.76 -10.33
CA ARG A 19 -9.14 7.72 -10.16
C ARG A 19 -8.61 6.57 -9.31
N ARG A 20 -9.51 5.63 -8.99
CA ARG A 20 -9.22 4.37 -8.29
C ARG A 20 -9.60 3.21 -9.21
N THR A 21 -8.77 2.97 -10.23
CA THR A 21 -8.96 1.90 -11.22
C THR A 21 -7.89 0.81 -11.09
N ALA A 22 -8.08 -0.31 -11.80
CA ALA A 22 -7.04 -1.33 -11.98
C ALA A 22 -5.77 -0.75 -12.62
N ILE A 23 -5.92 0.18 -13.58
CA ILE A 23 -4.80 0.87 -14.22
C ILE A 23 -4.05 1.76 -13.21
N ASP A 24 -4.76 2.54 -12.38
CA ASP A 24 -4.11 3.37 -11.34
C ASP A 24 -3.32 2.49 -10.35
N TYR A 25 -3.87 1.34 -9.97
CA TYR A 25 -3.19 0.37 -9.12
C TYR A 25 -1.94 -0.21 -9.78
N ALA A 26 -2.02 -0.61 -11.05
CA ALA A 26 -0.89 -1.13 -11.81
C ALA A 26 0.24 -0.08 -11.95
N LEU A 27 -0.11 1.18 -12.20
CA LEU A 27 0.83 2.29 -12.22
C LEU A 27 1.49 2.52 -10.85
N ALA A 28 0.74 2.38 -9.76
CA ALA A 28 1.28 2.46 -8.40
C ALA A 28 2.29 1.33 -8.11
N LEU A 29 2.00 0.09 -8.55
CA LEU A 29 2.93 -1.02 -8.45
C LEU A 29 4.20 -0.78 -9.26
N ARG A 30 4.07 -0.30 -10.51
CA ARG A 30 5.24 0.05 -11.33
C ARG A 30 6.09 1.12 -10.65
N HIS A 31 5.46 2.16 -10.10
CA HIS A 31 6.15 3.21 -9.35
C HIS A 31 6.91 2.65 -8.13
N LEU A 32 6.28 1.76 -7.37
CA LEU A 32 6.92 1.09 -6.22
C LEU A 32 8.13 0.26 -6.66
N ALA A 33 7.99 -0.53 -7.72
CA ALA A 33 9.04 -1.38 -8.24
C ALA A 33 10.21 -0.57 -8.82
N GLU A 34 9.93 0.42 -9.67
CA GLU A 34 10.96 1.03 -10.53
C GLU A 34 11.51 2.34 -9.98
N ILE A 35 10.74 3.06 -9.17
CA ILE A 35 11.15 4.37 -8.64
C ILE A 35 11.54 4.26 -7.18
N ILE A 36 10.70 3.61 -6.36
CA ILE A 36 10.96 3.55 -4.91
C ILE A 36 12.00 2.48 -4.58
N HIS A 37 11.88 1.29 -5.18
CA HIS A 37 12.76 0.15 -4.89
C HIS A 37 13.36 -0.49 -6.16
N PRO A 38 14.03 0.25 -7.06
CA PRO A 38 14.56 -0.29 -8.32
C PRO A 38 15.48 -1.51 -8.13
N GLY A 39 16.27 -1.52 -7.06
CA GLY A 39 17.23 -2.60 -6.77
C GLY A 39 16.66 -3.79 -5.98
N ALA A 40 15.39 -3.77 -5.58
CA ALA A 40 14.82 -4.89 -4.82
C ALA A 40 14.52 -6.08 -5.75
N GLU A 41 15.10 -7.25 -5.46
CA GLU A 41 14.77 -8.48 -6.20
C GLU A 41 13.29 -8.86 -6.04
N ARG A 42 12.75 -8.67 -4.83
CA ARG A 42 11.35 -8.92 -4.49
C ARG A 42 10.82 -7.93 -3.46
N ILE A 43 9.57 -7.53 -3.63
CA ILE A 43 8.83 -6.62 -2.77
C ILE A 43 7.68 -7.40 -2.14
N VAL A 44 7.71 -7.54 -0.82
CA VAL A 44 6.62 -8.15 -0.06
C VAL A 44 5.52 -7.11 0.13
N LEU A 45 4.44 -7.26 -0.64
CA LEU A 45 3.30 -6.35 -0.65
C LEU A 45 2.18 -6.89 0.23
N VAL A 46 1.84 -6.16 1.29
CA VAL A 46 0.67 -6.44 2.13
C VAL A 46 -0.42 -5.43 1.81
N GLN A 47 -1.62 -5.89 1.45
CA GLN A 47 -2.73 -5.02 1.04
C GLN A 47 -4.11 -5.58 1.36
N ASP A 48 -5.15 -4.75 1.27
CA ASP A 48 -6.53 -5.19 1.39
C ASP A 48 -6.99 -5.97 0.15
N ASN A 49 -8.02 -6.80 0.32
CA ASN A 49 -8.57 -7.67 -0.72
C ASN A 49 -9.63 -6.94 -1.55
N LEU A 50 -9.20 -5.90 -2.25
CA LEU A 50 -10.01 -5.14 -3.20
C LEU A 50 -9.99 -5.82 -4.58
N ASN A 51 -11.09 -5.72 -5.34
CA ASN A 51 -11.19 -6.32 -6.68
C ASN A 51 -10.12 -5.85 -7.67
N THR A 52 -9.59 -4.62 -7.54
CA THR A 52 -8.52 -4.09 -8.38
C THR A 52 -7.12 -4.44 -7.87
N HIS A 53 -6.98 -5.05 -6.69
CA HIS A 53 -5.69 -5.42 -6.10
C HIS A 53 -5.30 -6.83 -6.56
N GLY A 54 -5.00 -6.98 -7.84
CA GLY A 54 -4.65 -8.26 -8.43
C GLY A 54 -3.55 -8.15 -9.48
N VAL A 55 -2.83 -9.25 -9.71
CA VAL A 55 -1.82 -9.34 -10.78
C VAL A 55 -2.45 -9.09 -12.15
N ALA A 56 -3.73 -9.44 -12.34
CA ALA A 56 -4.47 -9.18 -13.57
C ALA A 56 -4.46 -7.69 -13.96
N SER A 57 -4.45 -6.77 -12.99
CA SER A 57 -4.40 -5.34 -13.26
C SER A 57 -3.10 -4.90 -13.95
N LEU A 58 -1.98 -5.60 -13.73
CA LEU A 58 -0.74 -5.36 -14.47
C LEU A 58 -0.88 -5.72 -15.95
N TYR A 59 -1.60 -6.80 -16.27
CA TYR A 59 -1.86 -7.24 -17.64
C TYR A 59 -2.91 -6.38 -18.35
N GLU A 60 -3.79 -5.72 -17.59
CA GLU A 60 -4.72 -4.73 -18.11
C GLU A 60 -3.98 -3.43 -18.51
N ALA A 61 -2.97 -3.03 -17.73
CA ALA A 61 -2.30 -1.75 -17.91
C ALA A 61 -1.06 -1.80 -18.83
N PHE A 62 -0.39 -2.95 -18.95
CA PHE A 62 0.91 -3.06 -19.62
C PHE A 62 0.95 -4.22 -20.62
N PRO A 63 1.85 -4.16 -21.63
CA PRO A 63 2.12 -5.30 -22.50
C PRO A 63 2.49 -6.56 -21.70
N PRO A 64 2.15 -7.78 -22.17
CA PRO A 64 2.32 -9.01 -21.39
C PRO A 64 3.74 -9.24 -20.84
N GLU A 65 4.78 -8.85 -21.59
CA GLU A 65 6.17 -8.97 -21.14
C GLU A 65 6.48 -8.05 -19.95
N GLU A 66 6.08 -6.78 -20.03
CA GLU A 66 6.23 -5.81 -18.95
C GLU A 66 5.40 -6.21 -17.73
N ALA A 67 4.14 -6.61 -17.94
CA ALA A 67 3.25 -7.07 -16.87
C ALA A 67 3.86 -8.27 -16.11
N ARG A 68 4.40 -9.26 -16.84
CA ARG A 68 5.05 -10.44 -16.25
C ARG A 68 6.31 -10.06 -15.47
N ARG A 69 7.14 -9.17 -16.03
CA ARG A 69 8.36 -8.66 -15.37
C ARG A 69 8.03 -7.90 -14.09
N LEU A 70 6.98 -7.10 -14.08
CA LEU A 70 6.54 -6.40 -12.86
C LEU A 70 5.95 -7.38 -11.85
N ALA A 71 5.07 -8.30 -12.28
CA ALA A 71 4.43 -9.27 -11.42
C ALA A 71 5.45 -10.16 -10.67
N SER A 72 6.54 -10.55 -11.31
CA SER A 72 7.58 -11.39 -10.68
C SER A 72 8.33 -10.70 -9.53
N ARG A 73 8.24 -9.36 -9.45
CA ARG A 73 8.85 -8.56 -8.37
C ARG A 73 7.99 -8.49 -7.12
N PHE A 74 6.74 -8.95 -7.13
CA PHE A 74 5.84 -8.85 -5.99
C PHE A 74 5.50 -10.21 -5.38
N GLU A 75 5.65 -10.29 -4.05
CA GLU A 75 5.02 -11.33 -3.25
C GLU A 75 3.83 -10.70 -2.52
N VAL A 76 2.62 -11.09 -2.89
CA VAL A 76 1.40 -10.43 -2.44
C VAL A 76 0.74 -11.21 -1.30
N HIS A 77 0.53 -10.53 -0.17
CA HIS A 77 -0.23 -11.01 0.97
C HIS A 77 -1.47 -10.14 1.18
N TYR A 78 -2.64 -10.75 1.26
CA TYR A 78 -3.88 -10.03 1.51
C TYR A 78 -4.21 -10.02 2.99
N THR A 79 -4.61 -8.87 3.51
CA THR A 79 -5.22 -8.81 4.85
C THR A 79 -6.54 -9.59 4.85
N PRO A 80 -6.91 -10.24 5.96
CA PRO A 80 -8.20 -10.92 6.08
C PRO A 80 -9.38 -10.00 5.73
N LYS A 81 -10.49 -10.59 5.27
CA LYS A 81 -11.74 -9.86 5.09
C LYS A 81 -12.14 -9.23 6.44
N HIS A 82 -12.57 -7.97 6.41
CA HIS A 82 -12.87 -7.15 7.60
C HIS A 82 -11.67 -6.94 8.55
N GLY A 83 -10.45 -7.21 8.09
CA GLY A 83 -9.20 -7.03 8.83
C GLY A 83 -8.51 -5.69 8.60
N SER A 84 -9.24 -4.65 8.17
CA SER A 84 -8.67 -3.34 7.80
C SER A 84 -7.89 -2.67 8.94
N TRP A 85 -8.21 -2.98 10.19
CA TRP A 85 -7.47 -2.53 11.38
C TRP A 85 -6.02 -3.05 11.46
N LEU A 86 -5.64 -4.07 10.66
CA LEU A 86 -4.26 -4.53 10.48
C LEU A 86 -3.53 -3.80 9.34
N ASN A 87 -4.24 -3.01 8.54
CA ASN A 87 -3.65 -2.38 7.36
C ASN A 87 -2.90 -1.10 7.75
N ILE A 88 -1.56 -1.16 7.79
CA ILE A 88 -0.70 -0.01 8.12
C ILE A 88 -0.97 1.17 7.17
N ALA A 89 -1.25 0.91 5.90
CA ALA A 89 -1.51 1.96 4.94
C ALA A 89 -2.77 2.78 5.31
N GLU A 90 -3.80 2.15 5.89
CA GLU A 90 -5.00 2.86 6.36
C GLU A 90 -4.71 3.73 7.58
N ILE A 91 -3.85 3.27 8.50
CA ILE A 91 -3.39 4.07 9.64
C ILE A 91 -2.64 5.31 9.12
N GLU A 92 -1.72 5.14 8.17
CA GLU A 92 -0.97 6.23 7.56
C GLU A 92 -1.88 7.21 6.79
N ILE A 93 -2.91 6.73 6.08
CA ILE A 93 -3.94 7.58 5.46
C ILE A 93 -4.64 8.41 6.53
N SER A 94 -5.03 7.80 7.66
CA SER A 94 -5.69 8.49 8.77
C SER A 94 -4.81 9.62 9.34
N VAL A 95 -3.51 9.39 9.48
CA VAL A 95 -2.53 10.39 9.94
C VAL A 95 -2.35 11.50 8.91
N LEU A 96 -2.17 11.15 7.63
CA LEU A 96 -2.07 12.10 6.52
C LEU A 96 -3.29 13.02 6.48
N THR A 97 -4.49 12.45 6.55
CA THR A 97 -5.74 13.20 6.48
C THR A 97 -5.82 14.25 7.59
N ARG A 98 -5.54 13.86 8.84
CA ARG A 98 -5.51 14.82 9.95
C ARG A 98 -4.40 15.86 9.85
N ALA A 99 -3.28 15.54 9.20
CA ALA A 99 -2.12 16.41 9.13
C ALA A 99 -2.28 17.53 8.11
N CYS A 100 -2.85 17.26 6.93
CA CYS A 100 -2.92 18.26 5.87
C CYS A 100 -4.20 18.24 5.00
N LEU A 101 -5.05 17.21 5.11
CA LEU A 101 -6.24 17.08 4.24
C LEU A 101 -7.58 17.29 4.97
N SER A 102 -7.59 17.58 6.28
CA SER A 102 -8.80 17.83 7.07
C SER A 102 -9.38 19.23 6.85
N ARG A 103 -9.42 19.67 5.59
CA ARG A 103 -9.87 20.98 5.13
C ARG A 103 -10.22 20.93 3.65
N ARG A 104 -10.90 21.96 3.13
CA ARG A 104 -11.18 22.08 1.70
C ARG A 104 -9.87 22.15 0.91
N ILE A 105 -9.78 21.33 -0.13
CA ILE A 105 -8.67 21.31 -1.08
C ILE A 105 -9.15 21.96 -2.39
N PRO A 106 -8.57 23.10 -2.79
CA PRO A 106 -9.10 23.92 -3.88
C PRO A 106 -8.80 23.37 -5.28
N SER A 107 -7.72 22.59 -5.44
CA SER A 107 -7.34 22.01 -6.73
C SER A 107 -6.48 20.75 -6.59
N PRO A 108 -6.36 19.92 -7.65
CA PRO A 108 -5.44 18.78 -7.68
C PRO A 108 -3.97 19.16 -7.50
N GLU A 109 -3.54 20.33 -7.99
CA GLU A 109 -2.17 20.82 -7.84
C GLU A 109 -1.89 21.14 -6.37
N PHE A 110 -2.85 21.80 -5.72
CA PHE A 110 -2.78 22.07 -4.29
C PHE A 110 -2.73 20.77 -3.48
N PHE A 111 -3.53 19.76 -3.84
CA PHE A 111 -3.45 18.44 -3.24
C PHE A 111 -2.05 17.84 -3.35
N ARG A 112 -1.46 17.82 -4.55
CA ARG A 112 -0.11 17.28 -4.79
C ARG A 112 0.97 18.02 -3.99
N ALA A 113 0.84 19.35 -3.86
CA ALA A 113 1.75 20.16 -3.05
C ALA A 113 1.68 19.81 -1.57
N GLU A 114 0.47 19.66 -1.01
CA GLU A 114 0.27 19.27 0.40
C GLU A 114 0.82 17.87 0.69
N ILE A 115 0.58 16.92 -0.21
CA ILE A 115 1.12 15.57 -0.11
C ILE A 115 2.66 15.62 -0.13
N SER A 116 3.26 16.35 -1.08
CA SER A 116 4.72 16.46 -1.19
C SER A 116 5.34 17.07 0.06
N ALA A 117 4.77 18.16 0.57
CA ALA A 117 5.23 18.80 1.81
C ALA A 117 5.10 17.88 3.03
N TYR A 118 3.99 17.14 3.13
CA TYR A 118 3.80 16.14 4.17
C TYR A 118 4.84 15.02 4.10
N LEU A 119 5.04 14.44 2.91
CA LEU A 119 5.98 13.35 2.69
C LEU A 119 7.42 13.78 2.96
N ALA A 120 7.84 14.94 2.46
CA ALA A 120 9.18 15.49 2.72
C ALA A 120 9.44 15.58 4.22
N ARG A 121 8.52 16.20 4.98
CA ARG A 121 8.62 16.31 6.44
C ARG A 121 8.65 14.94 7.13
N LYS A 122 7.75 14.02 6.75
CA LYS A 122 7.65 12.71 7.40
C LYS A 122 8.78 11.74 7.07
N ASN A 123 9.44 11.93 5.93
CA ASN A 123 10.55 11.10 5.50
C ASN A 123 11.91 11.72 5.81
N THR A 124 11.98 12.95 6.37
CA THR A 124 13.23 13.61 6.78
C THR A 124 13.90 12.85 7.93
N ASP A 125 13.12 12.39 8.90
CA ASP A 125 13.59 11.56 10.01
C ASP A 125 12.72 10.28 10.05
N PRO A 126 13.10 9.25 9.26
CA PRO A 126 12.30 8.06 9.12
C PRO A 126 12.32 7.24 10.41
N SER A 127 11.14 6.99 10.97
CA SER A 127 10.95 6.11 12.12
C SER A 127 10.29 4.81 11.66
N PRO A 128 10.98 3.66 11.68
CA PRO A 128 10.39 2.37 11.37
C PRO A 128 9.14 2.07 12.18
N THR A 129 8.15 1.46 11.53
CA THR A 129 6.92 1.06 12.20
C THR A 129 7.21 -0.12 13.11
N ARG A 130 7.06 0.08 14.43
CA ARG A 130 7.17 -1.01 15.40
C ARG A 130 5.87 -1.81 15.44
N TRP A 131 5.80 -2.84 14.61
CA TRP A 131 4.69 -3.78 14.61
C TRP A 131 4.65 -4.59 15.91
N ARG A 132 3.50 -4.60 16.60
CA ARG A 132 3.32 -5.31 17.87
C ARG A 132 2.32 -6.46 17.80
N PHE A 133 1.56 -6.58 16.72
CA PHE A 133 0.57 -7.64 16.57
C PHE A 133 1.25 -8.95 16.17
N THR A 134 1.19 -9.94 17.03
CA THR A 134 1.93 -11.19 16.88
C THR A 134 1.06 -12.32 16.30
N CYS A 135 1.69 -13.42 15.90
CA CYS A 135 0.96 -14.64 15.54
C CYS A 135 0.14 -15.22 16.70
N VAL A 136 0.53 -14.96 17.95
CA VAL A 136 -0.24 -15.38 19.14
C VAL A 136 -1.52 -14.55 19.23
N ASP A 137 -1.43 -13.23 19.05
CA ASP A 137 -2.61 -12.36 19.01
C ASP A 137 -3.55 -12.73 17.86
N ALA A 138 -2.98 -13.07 16.70
CA ALA A 138 -3.72 -13.53 15.53
C ALA A 138 -4.55 -14.79 15.80
N ARG A 139 -3.97 -15.79 16.48
CA ARG A 139 -4.67 -17.03 16.83
C ARG A 139 -5.90 -16.80 17.70
N ILE A 140 -5.87 -15.79 18.57
CA ILE A 140 -6.99 -15.43 19.43
C ILE A 140 -7.99 -14.57 18.65
N LYS A 141 -7.54 -13.46 18.06
CA LYS A 141 -8.41 -12.45 17.44
C LYS A 141 -9.01 -12.90 16.11
N LEU A 142 -8.36 -13.82 15.41
CA LEU A 142 -8.79 -14.37 14.12
C LEU A 142 -9.11 -15.87 14.23
N ALA A 143 -9.49 -16.36 15.42
CA ALA A 143 -9.75 -17.78 15.67
C ALA A 143 -10.68 -18.44 14.64
N SER A 144 -11.69 -17.71 14.16
CA SER A 144 -12.65 -18.18 13.14
C SER A 144 -12.03 -18.46 11.77
N LEU A 145 -10.84 -17.93 11.47
CA LEU A 145 -10.14 -18.15 10.20
C LEU A 145 -9.22 -19.39 10.24
N TYR A 146 -8.97 -19.96 11.42
CA TYR A 146 -8.12 -21.14 11.54
C TYR A 146 -8.93 -22.42 11.29
N PRO A 147 -8.36 -23.40 10.56
CA PRO A 147 -8.99 -24.69 10.35
C PRO A 147 -9.35 -25.35 11.70
N GLN A 148 -10.59 -25.80 11.84
CA GLN A 148 -11.00 -26.63 12.96
C GLN A 148 -10.49 -28.04 12.70
N ILE A 149 -9.45 -28.46 13.43
CA ILE A 149 -8.98 -29.84 13.38
C ILE A 149 -10.02 -30.67 14.13
N LYS A 150 -10.82 -31.45 13.41
CA LYS A 150 -11.68 -32.47 14.01
C LYS A 150 -10.78 -33.63 14.42
N GLY A 151 -10.70 -33.88 15.73
CA GLY A 151 -10.11 -35.11 16.28
C GLY A 151 -11.03 -36.31 16.10
#